data_AF-A0A924L6T3-F1
#
_entry.id   AF-A0A924L6T3-F1
#
_cell.length_a   1.000
_cell.length_b   1.000
_cell.length_c   1.000
_cell.angle_alpha   90.00
_cell.angle_beta   90.00
_cell.angle_gamma   90.00
#
_symmetry.space_group_name_H-M   'P 1'
#
loop_
_entity.id
_entity.type
_entity.pdbx_description
1 polymer ?
#
loop_
_entity_poly.entity_id
_entity_poly.type
_entity_poly.pdbx_seq_one_letter_code
_entity_poly.pdbx_strand_id
1 'polypeptide(L)' 'MSEMQDGPDGPPAPEAGATTDGATLELTGHPQIDEALQRLEGLDELDIASHPEEFDAIHGVLRESLANAGRDEVTPDSA' A
#
# COMPACT_ATOMS: atom_id res chain seq x y z
N MET A 1 28.93 -47.44 6.85
CA MET A 1 28.37 -46.27 7.55
C MET A 1 27.99 -45.29 6.45
N SER A 2 26.70 -45.23 6.10
CA SER A 2 26.19 -44.30 5.10
C SER A 2 25.93 -42.97 5.80
N GLU A 3 26.75 -41.97 5.47
CA GLU A 3 26.56 -40.61 5.97
C GLU A 3 25.30 -39.98 5.38
N MET A 4 24.69 -39.17 6.23
CA MET A 4 23.34 -38.68 6.17
C MET A 4 23.29 -37.36 5.41
N GLN A 5 22.34 -37.27 4.48
CA GLN A 5 21.50 -36.10 4.26
C GLN A 5 22.22 -34.74 4.11
N ASP A 6 22.68 -34.47 2.90
CA ASP A 6 22.85 -33.08 2.41
C ASP A 6 21.45 -32.56 2.06
N GLY A 7 20.75 -32.06 3.07
CA GLY A 7 19.50 -31.30 2.89
C GLY A 7 19.85 -29.82 2.79
N PRO A 8 19.44 -29.10 1.73
CA PRO A 8 19.63 -27.66 1.68
C PRO A 8 18.59 -26.98 2.58
N ASP A 9 18.80 -27.01 3.89
CA ASP A 9 17.94 -26.32 4.87
C ASP A 9 18.68 -25.06 5.38
N GLY A 10 18.92 -24.14 4.44
CA GLY A 10 19.12 -22.74 4.79
C GLY A 10 17.74 -22.09 4.92
N PRO A 11 17.48 -21.25 5.93
CA PRO A 11 16.21 -20.52 5.99
C PRO A 11 16.01 -19.76 4.67
N PRO A 12 14.78 -19.69 4.13
CA PRO A 12 14.52 -18.86 2.98
C PRO A 12 15.05 -17.45 3.29
N ALA A 13 15.89 -16.92 2.41
CA ALA A 13 16.35 -15.55 2.52
C ALA A 13 15.12 -14.64 2.67
N PRO A 14 15.17 -13.56 3.47
CA PRO A 14 14.09 -12.59 3.47
C PRO A 14 13.90 -12.14 2.03
N GLU A 15 12.69 -12.31 1.51
CA GLU A 15 12.33 -11.80 0.18
C GLU A 15 12.48 -10.28 0.24
N ALA A 16 13.68 -9.83 -0.13
CA ALA A 16 14.07 -8.44 -0.08
C ALA A 16 13.20 -7.69 -1.06
N GLY A 17 12.30 -6.87 -0.53
CA GLY A 17 11.60 -5.78 -1.20
C GLY A 17 10.92 -6.18 -2.49
N ALA A 18 9.59 -6.27 -2.48
CA ALA A 18 8.84 -6.07 -3.71
C ALA A 18 9.19 -4.67 -4.24
N THR A 19 10.22 -4.57 -5.08
CA THR A 19 10.58 -3.35 -5.78
C THR A 19 9.48 -3.09 -6.78
N THR A 20 8.48 -2.32 -6.38
CA THR A 20 7.56 -1.63 -7.29
C THR A 20 8.31 -0.49 -7.98
N ASP A 21 9.47 -0.78 -8.55
CA ASP A 21 10.30 0.20 -9.24
C ASP A 21 9.64 0.45 -10.61
N GLY A 22 8.87 1.54 -10.69
CA GLY A 22 8.29 2.02 -11.95
C GLY A 22 6.80 1.76 -12.19
N ALA A 23 6.00 1.49 -11.15
CA ALA A 23 4.55 1.54 -11.30
C ALA A 23 4.11 3.01 -11.38
N THR A 24 3.99 3.55 -12.61
CA THR A 24 3.34 4.86 -12.81
C THR A 24 1.94 4.78 -12.22
N LEU A 25 1.71 5.48 -11.11
CA LEU A 25 0.40 5.55 -10.47
C LEU A 25 -0.58 6.23 -11.43
N GLU A 26 -1.46 5.43 -12.03
CA GLU A 26 -2.55 5.98 -12.82
C GLU A 26 -3.51 6.70 -11.85
N LEU A 27 -3.73 8.00 -12.10
CA LEU A 27 -4.58 8.81 -11.24
C LEU A 27 -6.00 8.25 -11.25
N THR A 28 -6.55 8.04 -10.07
CA THR A 28 -7.91 7.52 -9.84
C THR A 28 -8.99 8.56 -10.16
N GLY A 29 -8.59 9.81 -10.41
CA GLY A 29 -9.49 10.94 -10.64
C GLY A 29 -10.07 11.52 -9.36
N HIS A 30 -9.68 11.00 -8.20
CA HIS A 30 -10.11 11.47 -6.88
C HIS A 30 -8.93 12.17 -6.21
N PRO A 31 -8.95 13.51 -6.06
CA PRO A 31 -7.77 14.27 -5.63
C PRO A 31 -7.23 13.84 -4.27
N GLN A 32 -8.10 13.43 -3.34
CA GLN A 32 -7.70 12.96 -2.01
C GLN A 32 -7.03 11.58 -2.05
N ILE A 33 -7.47 10.70 -2.94
CA ILE A 33 -6.89 9.36 -3.12
C ILE A 33 -5.55 9.49 -3.86
N ASP A 34 -5.51 10.32 -4.91
CA ASP A 34 -4.31 10.56 -5.71
C ASP A 34 -3.19 11.23 -4.89
N GLU A 35 -3.54 12.12 -3.97
CA GLU A 35 -2.58 12.72 -3.03
C GLU A 35 -2.06 11.68 -2.01
N ALA A 36 -2.94 10.83 -1.49
CA ALA A 36 -2.56 9.78 -0.56
C ALA A 36 -1.64 8.73 -1.20
N LEU A 37 -1.87 8.38 -2.47
CA LEU A 37 -1.04 7.46 -3.24
C LEU A 37 0.34 8.07 -3.56
N GLN A 38 0.42 9.36 -3.89
CA GLN A 38 1.71 10.05 -4.05
C GLN A 38 2.52 10.08 -2.75
N ARG A 39 1.86 10.30 -1.61
CA ARG A 39 2.54 10.22 -0.30
C ARG A 39 3.06 8.82 0.00
N LEU A 40 2.31 7.79 -0.41
CA LEU A 40 2.74 6.40 -0.27
C LEU A 40 3.97 6.08 -1.15
N GLU A 41 4.06 6.64 -2.36
CA GLU A 41 5.23 6.49 -3.25
C GLU A 41 6.50 7.11 -2.65
N GLY A 42 6.38 8.28 -2.00
CA GLY A 42 7.51 8.94 -1.33
C GLY A 42 7.89 8.39 0.04
N LEU A 43 7.23 7.32 0.50
CA LEU A 43 7.37 6.82 1.87
C LEU A 43 8.73 6.15 2.10
N ASP A 44 9.33 5.57 1.06
CA ASP A 44 10.68 5.00 1.10
C ASP A 44 11.79 6.04 1.34
N GLU A 45 11.51 7.32 1.10
CA GLU A 45 12.43 8.43 1.37
C GLU A 45 12.37 8.90 2.84
N LEU A 46 11.33 8.47 3.58
CA LEU A 46 11.12 8.82 4.98
C LEU A 46 11.82 7.83 5.91
N ASP A 47 12.09 8.27 7.14
CA ASP A 47 12.63 7.40 8.18
C ASP A 47 11.63 6.26 8.48
N ILE A 48 12.15 5.04 8.56
CA ILE A 48 11.36 3.83 8.86
C ILE A 48 10.61 3.98 10.19
N ALA A 49 11.14 4.75 11.14
CA ALA A 49 10.46 5.04 12.40
C ALA A 49 9.13 5.81 12.22
N SER A 50 9.00 6.58 11.14
CA SER A 50 7.79 7.35 10.78
C SER A 50 6.87 6.61 9.80
N HIS A 51 7.28 5.45 9.27
CA HIS A 51 6.42 4.67 8.37
C HIS A 51 5.07 4.32 8.99
N PRO A 52 4.99 3.83 10.25
CA PRO A 52 3.70 3.44 10.83
C PRO A 52 2.69 4.60 10.92
N GLU A 53 3.14 5.81 11.31
CA GLU A 53 2.25 6.98 11.40
C GLU A 53 1.78 7.43 10.01
N GLU A 54 2.66 7.43 9.02
CA GLU A 54 2.33 7.82 7.65
C GLU A 54 1.39 6.81 6.99
N PHE A 55 1.63 5.50 7.17
CA PHE A 55 0.73 4.45 6.71
C PHE A 55 -0.66 4.57 7.32
N ASP A 56 -0.77 4.80 8.63
CA ASP A 56 -2.04 4.98 9.32
C ASP A 56 -2.79 6.22 8.80
N ALA A 57 -2.08 7.33 8.57
CA ALA A 57 -2.66 8.55 8.02
C ALA A 57 -3.19 8.34 6.58
N ILE A 58 -2.40 7.70 5.72
CA ILE A 58 -2.79 7.33 4.35
C ILE A 58 -4.00 6.40 4.36
N HIS A 59 -3.98 5.35 5.20
CA HIS A 59 -5.10 4.43 5.37
C HIS A 59 -6.38 5.14 5.84
N GLY A 60 -6.26 6.12 6.74
CA GLY A 60 -7.39 6.94 7.18
C GLY A 60 -8.06 7.69 6.03
N VAL A 61 -7.27 8.41 5.23
CA VAL A 61 -7.74 9.17 4.06
C VAL A 61 -8.37 8.26 3.01
N LEU A 62 -7.73 7.14 2.70
CA LEU A 62 -8.26 6.17 1.73
C LEU A 62 -9.58 5.57 2.22
N ARG A 63 -9.65 5.19 3.50
CA ARG A 63 -10.87 4.63 4.09
C ARG A 63 -12.01 5.63 4.09
N GLU A 64 -11.75 6.89 4.45
CA GLU A 64 -12.75 7.95 4.43
C GLU A 64 -13.22 8.25 3.01
N SER A 65 -12.29 8.38 2.07
CA SER A 65 -12.58 8.61 0.66
C SER A 65 -13.43 7.48 0.08
N LEU A 66 -13.10 6.22 0.35
CA LEU A 66 -13.88 5.06 -0.09
C LEU A 66 -15.25 4.96 0.60
N ALA A 67 -15.33 5.32 1.88
CA ALA A 67 -16.60 5.37 2.61
C ALA A 67 -17.55 6.45 2.07
N ASN A 68 -17.00 7.56 1.57
CA ASN A 68 -17.75 8.66 0.99
C ASN A 68 -18.06 8.45 -0.52
N ALA A 69 -17.20 7.73 -1.25
CA ALA A 69 -17.37 7.46 -2.69
C ALA A 69 -18.70 6.76 -3.02
N GLY A 70 -19.18 5.87 -2.13
CA GLY A 70 -20.49 5.20 -2.29
C GLY A 70 -21.70 5.97 -1.72
N ARG A 71 -21.50 7.17 -1.16
CA ARG A 71 -22.60 8.01 -0.62
C ARG A 71 -23.03 9.13 -1.55
N ASP A 72 -22.13 9.63 -2.40
CA ASP A 72 -22.40 10.74 -3.32
C ASP A 72 -23.26 10.30 -4.53
N GLU A 73 -23.40 8.99 -4.77
CA GLU A 73 -24.25 8.42 -5.82
C GLU A 73 -25.75 8.38 -5.48
N VAL A 74 -26.14 8.70 -4.24
CA VAL A 74 -27.55 8.86 -3.90
C VAL A 74 -27.96 10.30 -4.21
N THR A 75 -28.01 10.65 -5.49
CA THR A 75 -29.02 11.61 -5.91
C THR A 75 -30.36 11.05 -5.45
N PRO A 76 -31.14 11.77 -4.62
CA PRO A 76 -32.52 11.39 -4.40
C PRO A 76 -33.23 11.51 -5.74
N ASP A 77 -33.31 10.40 -6.47
CA ASP A 77 -34.33 10.22 -7.49
C ASP A 77 -35.69 10.21 -6.77
N SER A 78 -36.63 10.94 -7.36
CA SER A 78 -38.06 10.93 -7.05
C SER A 78 -38.50 11.68 -5.77
N ALA A 79 -39.57 12.49 -5.78
CA ALA A 79 -40.58 12.81 -6.80
C ALA A 79 -41.36 14.07 -6.39
#